data_AF-A0A7S3BWH1-F1
#
_entry.id   AF-A0A7S3BWH1-F1
#
_cell.length_a   1.000
_cell.length_b   1.000
_cell.length_c   1.000
_cell.angle_alpha   90.00
_cell.angle_beta   90.00
_cell.angle_gamma   90.00
#
_symmetry.space_group_name_H-M   'P 1'
#
loop_
_entity.id
_entity.type
_entity.pdbx_description
1 polymer ?
#
loop_
_entity_poly.entity_id
_entity_poly.type
_entity_poly.pdbx_seq_one_letter_code
_entity_poly.pdbx_strand_id
1 'polypeptide(L)'
;MAEADVVMASVTNTVESEPKKAKDRSTCIAVSVFFVTVFLILPIVLFIIAALFALPLWGIECAGEGSEAATDDDGEYDFSSDSCAYWNWFLYIISNLVGLGTPLTNVTPSAENIFGEIFDLFVAVWSLSVAGIVIGIIGTLSFTTMASTGFERSMQRRISRWVLRRKASAGGLDLNELRAFLAERGYAMSEEESEKVFLACDGDSSGKIDAEEVEKVIKVLDSMGMVKRGASGKGQLEMKSQIDALQSSVEQMHELLKKLASAQAANGPLSA
;
A
#
# COMPACT_ATOMS: atom_id res chain seq x y z
N MET A 1 -53.46 -14.69 23.89
CA MET A 1 -52.28 -14.27 24.69
C MET A 1 -51.30 -15.42 25.01
N ALA A 2 -51.66 -16.70 24.86
CA ALA A 2 -50.75 -17.83 25.20
C ALA A 2 -49.91 -18.38 24.02
N GLU A 3 -50.14 -17.96 22.78
CA GLU A 3 -49.39 -18.47 21.60
C GLU A 3 -48.18 -17.62 21.19
N ALA A 4 -48.07 -16.37 21.70
CA ALA A 4 -46.94 -15.50 21.37
C ALA A 4 -45.65 -15.88 22.12
N ASP A 5 -45.76 -16.47 23.31
CA ASP A 5 -44.60 -16.85 24.14
C ASP A 5 -43.89 -18.11 23.63
N VAL A 6 -44.58 -18.99 22.89
CA VAL A 6 -44.01 -20.24 22.38
C VAL A 6 -43.07 -20.01 21.20
N VAL A 7 -43.29 -18.95 20.41
CA VAL A 7 -42.45 -18.62 19.25
C VAL A 7 -41.12 -18.01 19.69
N MET A 8 -41.08 -17.26 20.81
CA MET A 8 -39.84 -16.69 21.35
C MET A 8 -38.89 -17.75 21.94
N ALA A 9 -39.42 -18.82 22.53
CA ALA A 9 -38.61 -19.87 23.17
C ALA A 9 -37.91 -20.83 22.18
N SER A 10 -38.43 -20.95 20.95
CA SER A 10 -37.85 -21.83 19.91
C SER A 10 -36.65 -21.19 19.19
N VAL A 11 -36.55 -19.86 19.19
CA VAL A 11 -35.47 -19.13 18.50
C VAL A 11 -34.18 -19.07 19.33
N THR A 12 -34.23 -19.37 20.63
CA THR A 12 -33.08 -19.22 21.54
C THR A 12 -32.10 -20.40 21.60
N ASN A 13 -32.41 -21.55 20.99
CA ASN A 13 -31.60 -22.77 21.16
C ASN A 13 -30.64 -23.13 20.02
N THR A 14 -30.47 -22.28 19.01
CA THR A 14 -29.47 -22.45 17.94
C THR A 14 -28.36 -21.41 18.02
N VAL A 15 -27.89 -21.11 19.24
CA VAL A 15 -26.60 -20.43 19.43
C VAL A 15 -25.50 -21.48 19.36
N GLU A 16 -25.30 -21.98 18.14
CA GLU A 16 -24.12 -22.76 17.76
C GLU A 16 -22.90 -21.89 18.07
N SER A 17 -22.00 -22.38 18.93
CA SER A 17 -20.83 -21.65 19.38
C SER A 17 -19.95 -21.27 18.19
N GLU A 18 -20.05 -20.02 17.74
CA GLU A 18 -19.23 -19.51 16.65
C GLU A 18 -17.76 -19.77 16.96
N PRO A 19 -16.98 -20.33 16.01
CA PRO A 19 -15.56 -20.49 16.20
C PRO A 19 -14.95 -19.10 16.41
N LYS A 20 -14.39 -18.89 17.61
CA LYS A 20 -13.71 -17.64 17.98
C LYS A 20 -12.72 -17.29 16.87
N LYS A 21 -13.07 -16.30 16.05
CA LYS A 21 -12.21 -15.78 14.98
C LYS A 21 -10.87 -15.43 15.61
N ALA A 22 -9.86 -16.25 15.31
CA ALA A 22 -8.49 -16.00 15.71
C ALA A 22 -8.11 -14.63 15.17
N LYS A 23 -7.93 -13.68 16.09
CA LYS A 23 -7.57 -12.29 15.78
C LYS A 23 -6.29 -12.32 14.96
N ASP A 24 -6.37 -11.90 13.69
CA ASP A 24 -5.28 -11.84 12.72
C ASP A 24 -4.10 -11.00 13.26
N ARG A 25 -3.16 -11.64 13.96
CA ARG A 25 -1.90 -11.01 14.40
C ARG A 25 -0.91 -10.86 13.24
N SER A 26 -1.14 -11.57 12.14
CA SER A 26 -0.21 -11.65 11.00
C SER A 26 -0.02 -10.30 10.29
N THR A 27 -1.10 -9.52 10.12
CA THR A 27 -1.03 -8.24 9.41
C THR A 27 -0.20 -7.20 10.16
N CYS A 28 -0.29 -7.15 11.49
CA CYS A 28 0.44 -6.15 12.27
C CYS A 28 1.96 -6.41 12.25
N ILE A 29 2.36 -7.69 12.28
CA ILE A 29 3.77 -8.09 12.16
C ILE A 29 4.31 -7.75 10.77
N ALA A 30 3.57 -8.07 9.70
CA ALA A 30 3.99 -7.76 8.33
C ALA A 30 4.20 -6.26 8.11
N VAL A 31 3.29 -5.42 8.61
CA VAL A 31 3.42 -3.96 8.56
C VAL A 31 4.64 -3.50 9.36
N SER A 32 4.80 -3.98 10.59
CA SER A 32 5.95 -3.61 11.42
C SER A 32 7.29 -3.99 10.76
N VAL A 33 7.39 -5.18 10.18
CA VAL A 33 8.61 -5.65 9.49
C VAL A 33 8.89 -4.81 8.23
N PHE A 34 7.84 -4.40 7.50
CA PHE A 34 7.98 -3.49 6.37
C PHE A 34 8.57 -2.15 6.79
N PHE A 35 8.01 -1.51 7.83
CA PHE A 35 8.50 -0.23 8.33
C PHE A 35 9.94 -0.32 8.82
N VAL A 36 10.29 -1.36 9.58
CA VAL A 36 11.68 -1.57 10.04
C VAL A 36 12.62 -1.76 8.85
N THR A 37 12.23 -2.57 7.86
CA THR A 37 13.08 -2.79 6.69
C THR A 37 13.29 -1.52 5.88
N VAL A 38 12.22 -0.77 5.58
CA VAL A 38 12.27 0.40 4.70
C VAL A 38 12.89 1.62 5.39
N PHE A 39 12.56 1.88 6.64
CA PHE A 39 13.00 3.11 7.32
C PHE A 39 14.25 2.95 8.17
N LEU A 40 14.64 1.72 8.51
CA LEU A 40 15.81 1.48 9.36
C LEU A 40 16.89 0.67 8.62
N ILE A 41 16.54 -0.49 8.07
CA ILE A 41 17.56 -1.36 7.44
C ILE A 41 18.07 -0.73 6.14
N LEU A 42 17.17 -0.26 5.27
CA LEU A 42 17.54 0.25 3.96
C LEU A 42 18.47 1.50 4.02
N PRO A 43 18.21 2.52 4.85
CA PRO A 43 19.13 3.65 5.00
C PRO A 43 20.51 3.24 5.55
N ILE A 44 20.55 2.30 6.49
CA ILE A 44 21.82 1.78 7.04
C ILE A 44 22.63 1.08 5.95
N VAL A 45 21.98 0.23 5.15
CA VAL A 45 22.64 -0.47 4.04
C VAL A 45 23.16 0.54 3.02
N LEU A 46 22.37 1.55 2.64
CA LEU A 46 22.82 2.61 1.72
C LEU A 46 24.03 3.38 2.28
N PHE A 47 24.04 3.69 3.57
CA PHE A 47 25.15 4.38 4.24
C PHE A 47 26.44 3.54 4.21
N ILE A 48 26.34 2.23 4.51
CA ILE A 48 27.48 1.32 4.47
C ILE A 48 28.03 1.22 3.04
N ILE A 49 27.16 1.10 2.05
CA ILE A 49 27.56 1.00 0.64
C ILE A 49 28.23 2.29 0.17
N ALA A 50 27.69 3.46 0.54
CA ALA A 50 28.31 4.75 0.26
C ALA A 50 29.73 4.84 0.87
N ALA A 51 29.90 4.40 2.13
CA ALA A 51 31.19 4.38 2.79
C ALA A 51 32.20 3.44 2.10
N LEU A 52 31.73 2.28 1.63
CA LEU A 52 32.56 1.31 0.90
C LEU A 52 33.00 1.83 -0.47
N PHE A 53 32.14 2.56 -1.19
CA PHE A 53 32.48 3.15 -2.50
C PHE A 53 33.29 4.44 -2.39
N ALA A 54 33.19 5.16 -1.28
CA ALA A 54 34.04 6.32 -1.02
C ALA A 54 35.52 5.94 -0.85
N LEU A 55 35.82 4.75 -0.31
CA LEU A 55 37.20 4.27 -0.12
C LEU A 55 38.03 4.18 -1.41
N PRO A 56 37.59 3.48 -2.48
CA PRO A 56 38.34 3.41 -3.73
C PRO A 56 38.43 4.76 -4.45
N LEU A 57 37.37 5.58 -4.44
CA LEU A 57 37.42 6.94 -5.03
C LEU A 57 38.45 7.82 -4.34
N TRP A 58 38.39 7.87 -3.01
CA TRP A 58 39.38 8.55 -2.20
C TRP A 58 40.80 8.02 -2.49
N GLY A 59 40.95 6.70 -2.57
CA GLY A 59 42.24 6.08 -2.87
C GLY A 59 42.79 6.43 -4.25
N ILE A 60 41.94 6.56 -5.27
CA ILE A 60 42.38 6.87 -6.64
C ILE A 60 42.77 8.33 -6.77
N GLU A 61 41.96 9.24 -6.23
CA GLU A 61 42.19 10.68 -6.35
C GLU A 61 43.33 11.15 -5.44
N CYS A 62 43.46 10.58 -4.23
CA CYS A 62 44.49 11.01 -3.27
C CYS A 62 45.80 10.22 -3.35
N ALA A 63 45.85 9.07 -4.04
CA ALA A 63 47.12 8.37 -4.25
C ALA A 63 48.05 9.10 -5.24
N GLY A 64 47.52 10.02 -6.05
CA GLY A 64 48.30 10.80 -7.01
C GLY A 64 49.08 11.98 -6.43
N GLU A 65 48.61 12.58 -5.33
CA GLU A 65 49.19 13.81 -4.74
C GLU A 65 50.37 13.56 -3.78
N GLY A 66 51.09 12.46 -3.98
CA GLY A 66 52.27 12.15 -3.20
C GLY A 66 53.35 13.25 -3.27
N SER A 67 53.44 14.03 -2.20
CA SER A 67 54.69 14.57 -1.60
C SER A 67 55.22 15.96 -1.94
N GLU A 68 54.52 16.80 -2.71
CA GLU A 68 54.90 18.22 -2.78
C GLU A 68 54.05 19.02 -1.78
N ALA A 69 54.39 18.88 -0.49
CA ALA A 69 53.95 19.80 0.53
C ALA A 69 54.61 21.16 0.26
N ALA A 70 54.02 21.94 -0.66
CA ALA A 70 54.40 23.32 -0.91
C ALA A 70 54.08 24.12 0.36
N THR A 71 55.13 24.41 1.14
CA THR A 71 55.07 25.44 2.18
C THR A 71 55.00 26.79 1.49
N ASP A 72 53.79 27.27 1.21
CA ASP A 72 53.59 28.68 0.86
C ASP A 72 53.53 29.50 2.16
N ASP A 73 54.41 30.50 2.24
CA ASP A 73 54.78 31.29 3.42
C ASP A 73 53.90 32.54 3.60
N ASP A 74 52.70 32.58 3.00
CA ASP A 74 51.84 33.77 2.98
C ASP A 74 50.68 33.74 3.99
N GLY A 75 50.46 32.64 4.70
CA GLY A 75 49.49 32.57 5.80
C GLY A 75 48.02 32.75 5.38
N GLU A 76 47.74 32.64 4.08
CA GLU A 76 46.38 32.56 3.56
C GLU A 76 45.89 31.11 3.74
N TYR A 77 44.79 30.94 4.47
CA TYR A 77 44.18 29.62 4.66
C TYR A 77 43.65 29.13 3.30
N ASP A 78 44.46 28.35 2.59
CA ASP A 78 44.05 27.75 1.34
C ASP A 78 43.04 26.63 1.62
N PHE A 79 41.80 26.85 1.18
CA PHE A 79 40.69 25.89 1.29
C PHE A 79 40.92 24.63 0.44
N SER A 80 42.04 24.58 -0.31
CA SER A 80 42.44 23.51 -1.22
C SER A 80 42.82 22.19 -0.50
N SER A 81 43.32 22.22 0.74
CA SER A 81 43.83 21.01 1.42
C SER A 81 42.75 20.00 1.86
N ASP A 82 41.47 20.38 1.81
CA ASP A 82 40.37 19.52 2.28
C ASP A 82 39.85 18.56 1.20
N SER A 83 40.24 18.71 -0.07
CA SER A 83 39.79 17.86 -1.19
C SER A 83 40.11 16.37 -0.98
N CYS A 84 41.21 16.08 -0.27
CA CYS A 84 41.63 14.71 0.06
C CYS A 84 41.10 14.16 1.39
N ALA A 85 40.17 14.85 2.06
CA ALA A 85 39.47 14.28 3.19
C ALA A 85 38.49 13.20 2.71
N TYR A 86 38.62 11.97 3.23
CA TYR A 86 37.68 10.86 2.97
C TYR A 86 36.20 11.28 3.15
N TRP A 87 35.94 12.12 4.14
CA TRP A 87 34.61 12.64 4.43
C TRP A 87 33.97 13.39 3.24
N ASN A 88 34.77 14.10 2.44
CA ASN A 88 34.26 14.84 1.30
C ASN A 88 33.82 13.91 0.16
N TRP A 89 34.55 12.82 -0.07
CA TRP A 89 34.21 11.76 -1.02
C TRP A 89 33.00 10.94 -0.56
N PHE A 90 32.88 10.72 0.74
CA PHE A 90 31.70 10.09 1.32
C PHE A 90 30.43 10.93 1.13
N LEU A 91 30.50 12.23 1.45
CA LEU A 91 29.39 13.15 1.22
C LEU A 91 29.04 13.31 -0.26
N TYR A 92 30.04 13.31 -1.14
CA TYR A 92 29.86 13.29 -2.58
C TYR A 92 29.00 12.09 -3.01
N ILE A 93 29.39 10.87 -2.60
CA ILE A 93 28.68 9.64 -2.96
C ILE A 93 27.26 9.60 -2.41
N ILE A 94 27.05 10.04 -1.16
CA ILE A 94 25.69 10.17 -0.59
C ILE A 94 24.86 11.17 -1.38
N SER A 95 25.44 12.30 -1.76
CA SER A 95 24.73 13.33 -2.51
C SER A 95 24.26 12.81 -3.87
N ASN A 96 25.11 12.05 -4.56
CA ASN A 96 24.77 11.39 -5.83
C ASN A 96 23.72 10.28 -5.64
N LEU A 97 23.83 9.46 -4.59
CA LEU A 97 22.84 8.43 -4.24
C LEU A 97 21.45 9.01 -3.94
N VAL A 98 21.40 10.19 -3.32
CA VAL A 98 20.14 10.90 -3.00
C VAL A 98 19.64 11.72 -4.19
N GLY A 99 20.45 11.89 -5.24
CA GLY A 99 20.11 12.67 -6.42
C GLY A 99 19.99 14.16 -6.14
N LEU A 100 20.78 14.69 -5.19
CA LEU A 100 20.81 16.12 -4.94
C LEU A 100 21.48 16.81 -6.14
N GLY A 101 20.78 17.74 -6.77
CA GLY A 101 21.27 18.45 -7.96
C GLY A 101 22.51 19.32 -7.72
N THR A 102 22.88 19.55 -6.45
CA THR A 102 24.15 20.16 -6.04
C THR A 102 24.80 19.25 -4.99
N PRO A 103 26.04 18.78 -5.20
CA PRO A 103 26.73 17.97 -4.22
C PRO A 103 26.87 18.74 -2.90
N LEU A 104 26.75 18.03 -1.77
CA LEU A 104 26.98 18.60 -0.42
C LEU A 104 28.43 19.07 -0.21
N THR A 105 29.30 18.76 -1.15
CA THR A 105 30.71 19.13 -1.18
C THR A 105 31.02 19.76 -2.54
N ASN A 106 32.02 20.64 -2.57
CA ASN A 106 32.52 21.20 -3.84
C ASN A 106 33.52 20.26 -4.53
N VAL A 107 33.61 19.00 -4.09
CA VAL A 107 34.54 18.01 -4.63
C VAL A 107 33.80 17.20 -5.69
N THR A 108 34.38 17.15 -6.89
CA THR A 108 33.93 16.32 -8.00
C THR A 108 35.13 15.55 -8.55
N PRO A 109 34.94 14.35 -9.13
CA PRO A 109 36.01 13.63 -9.80
C PRO A 109 36.70 14.56 -10.80
N SER A 110 38.03 14.64 -10.72
CA SER A 110 38.80 15.48 -11.63
C SER A 110 38.65 14.91 -13.05
N ALA A 111 38.33 15.76 -14.02
CA ALA A 111 38.14 15.35 -15.42
C ALA A 111 39.39 14.69 -16.06
N GLU A 112 40.54 14.77 -15.39
CA GLU A 112 41.79 14.14 -15.80
C GLU A 112 41.82 12.63 -15.50
N ASN A 113 41.03 12.17 -14.52
CA ASN A 113 40.96 10.76 -14.12
C ASN A 113 39.72 10.07 -14.72
N ILE A 114 39.88 9.51 -15.93
CA ILE A 114 38.82 8.76 -16.65
C ILE A 114 38.16 7.67 -15.78
N PHE A 115 38.93 7.05 -14.88
CA PHE A 115 38.40 6.00 -14.02
C PHE A 115 37.41 6.54 -12.96
N GLY A 116 37.64 7.74 -12.44
CA GLY A 116 36.73 8.39 -11.49
C GLY A 116 35.35 8.65 -12.10
N GLU A 117 35.32 9.11 -13.36
CA GLU A 117 34.09 9.35 -14.11
C GLU A 117 33.31 8.05 -14.39
N ILE A 118 34.00 6.98 -14.82
CA ILE A 118 33.38 5.66 -15.05
C ILE A 118 32.79 5.11 -13.75
N PHE A 119 33.50 5.29 -12.64
CA PHE A 119 33.06 4.79 -11.35
C PHE A 119 31.84 5.57 -10.82
N ASP A 120 31.80 6.88 -11.01
CA ASP A 120 30.64 7.71 -10.67
C ASP A 120 29.39 7.30 -11.46
N LEU A 121 29.54 7.08 -12.78
CA LEU A 121 28.47 6.57 -13.63
C LEU A 121 27.96 5.19 -13.15
N PHE A 122 28.87 4.31 -12.75
CA PHE A 122 28.52 2.99 -12.21
C PHE A 122 27.69 3.11 -10.92
N VAL A 123 28.11 3.97 -9.98
CA VAL A 123 27.38 4.21 -8.72
C VAL A 123 26.00 4.80 -9.00
N ALA A 124 25.89 5.74 -9.94
CA ALA A 124 24.62 6.33 -10.35
C ALA A 124 23.65 5.26 -10.93
N VAL A 125 24.11 4.44 -11.89
CA VAL A 125 23.30 3.38 -12.50
C VAL A 125 22.88 2.33 -11.47
N TRP A 126 23.77 1.98 -10.56
CA TRP A 126 23.49 1.03 -9.48
C TRP A 126 22.44 1.56 -8.51
N SER A 127 22.55 2.83 -8.10
CA SER A 127 21.57 3.49 -7.22
C SER A 127 20.17 3.54 -7.84
N LEU A 128 20.07 3.89 -9.13
CA LEU A 128 18.81 3.96 -9.86
C LEU A 128 18.16 2.58 -10.00
N SER A 129 18.96 1.54 -10.19
CA SER A 129 18.49 0.15 -10.25
C SER A 129 17.92 -0.31 -8.91
N VAL A 130 18.62 -0.05 -7.80
CA VAL A 130 18.15 -0.37 -6.44
C VAL A 130 16.87 0.39 -6.11
N ALA A 131 16.81 1.69 -6.41
CA ALA A 131 15.61 2.50 -6.23
C ALA A 131 14.42 1.94 -7.04
N GLY A 132 14.65 1.55 -8.30
CA GLY A 132 13.64 0.94 -9.15
C GLY A 132 13.11 -0.39 -8.59
N ILE A 133 13.98 -1.24 -8.04
CA ILE A 133 13.58 -2.49 -7.38
C ILE A 133 12.72 -2.19 -6.14
N VAL A 134 13.12 -1.23 -5.30
CA VAL A 134 12.38 -0.87 -4.10
C VAL A 134 11.00 -0.30 -4.46
N ILE A 135 10.91 0.61 -5.43
CA ILE A 135 9.64 1.14 -5.94
C ILE A 135 8.80 0.00 -6.54
N GLY A 136 9.43 -0.90 -7.30
CA GLY A 136 8.78 -2.07 -7.89
C GLY A 136 8.20 -3.01 -6.82
N ILE A 137 8.94 -3.29 -5.75
CA ILE A 137 8.48 -4.10 -4.62
C ILE A 137 7.35 -3.39 -3.88
N ILE A 138 7.48 -2.09 -3.59
CA ILE A 138 6.41 -1.30 -2.95
C ILE A 138 5.14 -1.28 -3.82
N GLY A 139 5.30 -1.17 -5.13
CA GLY A 139 4.20 -1.20 -6.10
C GLY A 139 3.55 -2.57 -6.27
N THR A 140 4.33 -3.65 -6.21
CA THR A 140 3.85 -5.03 -6.38
C THR A 140 3.32 -5.67 -5.09
N LEU A 141 3.69 -5.14 -3.92
CA LEU A 141 3.07 -5.57 -2.67
C LEU A 141 1.57 -5.21 -2.73
N SER A 142 0.73 -6.25 -2.84
CA SER A 142 -0.73 -6.24 -2.67
C SER A 142 -1.20 -5.61 -1.35
N PHE A 143 -0.26 -5.16 -0.52
CA PHE A 143 -0.47 -4.26 0.59
C PHE A 143 -1.15 -2.96 0.20
N THR A 144 -0.90 -2.36 -0.97
CA THR A 144 -1.63 -1.14 -1.37
C THR A 144 -3.11 -1.42 -1.57
N THR A 145 -3.46 -2.57 -2.15
CA THR A 145 -4.85 -3.04 -2.32
C THR A 145 -5.47 -3.48 -0.99
N MET A 146 -4.70 -4.12 -0.10
CA MET A 146 -5.19 -4.53 1.23
C MET A 146 -5.33 -3.35 2.20
N ALA A 147 -4.41 -2.38 2.17
CA ALA A 147 -4.42 -1.18 2.99
C ALA A 147 -5.46 -0.19 2.48
N SER A 148 -5.62 0.00 1.16
CA SER A 148 -6.71 0.82 0.63
C SER A 148 -8.06 0.22 0.99
N THR A 149 -8.27 -1.09 0.75
CA THR A 149 -9.54 -1.73 1.09
C THR A 149 -9.81 -1.81 2.60
N GLY A 150 -8.76 -1.95 3.42
CA GLY A 150 -8.88 -1.92 4.89
C GLY A 150 -9.22 -0.52 5.43
N PHE A 151 -8.55 0.51 4.90
CA PHE A 151 -8.80 1.90 5.23
C PHE A 151 -10.18 2.35 4.77
N GLU A 152 -10.57 2.01 3.55
CA GLU A 152 -11.90 2.26 2.97
C GLU A 152 -13.01 1.72 3.88
N ARG A 153 -12.87 0.49 4.39
CA ARG A 153 -13.86 -0.12 5.29
C ARG A 153 -13.96 0.58 6.64
N SER A 154 -12.82 0.96 7.22
CA SER A 154 -12.80 1.68 8.49
C SER A 154 -13.38 3.09 8.35
N MET A 155 -13.00 3.80 7.29
CA MET A 155 -13.45 5.16 7.00
C MET A 155 -14.92 5.19 6.60
N GLN A 156 -15.40 4.27 5.76
CA GLN A 156 -16.82 4.15 5.41
C GLN A 156 -17.71 3.96 6.64
N ARG A 157 -17.27 3.18 7.64
CA ARG A 157 -17.99 2.99 8.91
C ARG A 157 -18.01 4.24 9.78
N ARG A 158 -17.01 5.12 9.67
CA ARG A 158 -17.01 6.39 10.41
C ARG A 158 -17.88 7.43 9.70
N ILE A 159 -17.80 7.50 8.37
CA ILE A 159 -18.62 8.41 7.57
C ILE A 159 -20.10 8.03 7.64
N SER A 160 -20.45 6.74 7.60
CA SER A 160 -21.86 6.33 7.73
C SER A 160 -22.47 6.79 9.05
N ARG A 161 -21.77 6.56 10.16
CA ARG A 161 -22.20 6.99 11.50
C ARG A 161 -22.35 8.51 11.57
N TRP A 162 -21.41 9.24 10.98
CA TRP A 162 -21.48 10.69 10.94
C TRP A 162 -22.67 11.21 10.13
N VAL A 163 -22.92 10.64 8.93
CA VAL A 163 -24.06 11.03 8.09
C VAL A 163 -25.39 10.70 8.76
N LEU A 164 -25.52 9.52 9.38
CA LEU A 164 -26.75 9.11 10.07
C LEU A 164 -27.06 10.05 11.23
N ARG A 165 -26.06 10.37 12.06
CA ARG A 165 -26.20 11.32 13.18
C ARG A 165 -26.59 12.70 12.70
N ARG A 166 -26.00 13.18 11.59
CA ARG A 166 -26.33 14.49 11.02
C ARG A 166 -27.78 14.55 10.53
N LYS A 167 -28.26 13.51 9.83
CA LYS A 167 -29.66 13.44 9.40
C LYS A 167 -30.62 13.35 10.59
N ALA A 168 -30.35 12.49 11.56
CA ALA A 168 -31.17 12.39 12.77
C ALA A 168 -31.23 13.72 13.54
N SER A 169 -30.11 14.45 13.64
CA SER A 169 -30.09 15.77 14.27
C SER A 169 -30.86 16.86 13.51
N ALA A 170 -31.19 16.64 12.24
CA ALA A 170 -31.87 17.63 11.39
C ALA A 170 -33.41 17.56 11.47
N GLY A 171 -33.98 16.64 12.25
CA GLY A 171 -35.44 16.51 12.41
C GLY A 171 -35.96 15.09 12.62
N GLY A 172 -35.09 14.16 13.01
CA GLY A 172 -35.38 12.73 13.11
C GLY A 172 -35.31 12.02 11.75
N LEU A 173 -35.00 10.73 11.77
CA LEU A 173 -34.92 9.88 10.58
C LEU A 173 -36.21 9.06 10.47
N ASP A 174 -36.97 9.21 9.39
CA ASP A 174 -38.17 8.39 9.18
C ASP A 174 -37.84 7.00 8.57
N LEU A 175 -38.84 6.11 8.51
CA LEU A 175 -38.67 4.74 8.00
C LEU A 175 -38.19 4.72 6.53
N ASN A 176 -38.68 5.64 5.69
CA ASN A 176 -38.33 5.71 4.28
C ASN A 176 -36.89 6.22 4.09
N GLU A 177 -36.48 7.20 4.89
CA GLU A 177 -35.12 7.71 4.92
C GLU A 177 -34.12 6.68 5.44
N LEU A 178 -34.48 5.91 6.48
CA LEU A 178 -33.67 4.80 6.96
C LEU A 178 -33.53 3.74 5.87
N ARG A 179 -34.62 3.36 5.19
CA ARG A 179 -34.61 2.38 4.11
C ARG A 179 -33.78 2.85 2.91
N ALA A 180 -33.93 4.10 2.50
CA ALA A 180 -33.14 4.70 1.44
C ALA A 180 -31.64 4.71 1.80
N PHE A 181 -31.30 5.06 3.04
CA PHE A 181 -29.93 5.02 3.53
C PHE A 181 -29.34 3.60 3.54
N LEU A 182 -30.10 2.61 4.00
CA LEU A 182 -29.68 1.21 4.01
C LEU A 182 -29.49 0.67 2.58
N ALA A 183 -30.40 0.99 1.67
CA ALA A 183 -30.32 0.62 0.26
C ALA A 183 -29.11 1.28 -0.44
N GLU A 184 -28.86 2.58 -0.21
CA GLU A 184 -27.70 3.31 -0.73
C GLU A 184 -26.37 2.66 -0.29
N ARG A 185 -26.35 2.07 0.91
CA ARG A 185 -25.17 1.40 1.47
C ARG A 185 -25.06 -0.09 1.10
N GLY A 186 -25.98 -0.59 0.28
CA GLY A 186 -25.98 -1.97 -0.22
C GLY A 186 -26.53 -2.99 0.77
N TYR A 187 -27.25 -2.56 1.80
CA TYR A 187 -28.01 -3.45 2.66
C TYR A 187 -29.33 -3.78 1.96
N ALA A 188 -29.41 -4.97 1.37
CA ALA A 188 -30.66 -5.51 0.86
C ALA A 188 -31.47 -6.05 2.05
N MET A 189 -32.36 -5.22 2.58
CA MET A 189 -33.32 -5.61 3.61
C MET A 189 -34.72 -5.61 3.02
N SER A 190 -35.53 -6.58 3.43
CA SER A 190 -36.95 -6.55 3.12
C SER A 190 -37.63 -5.39 3.87
N GLU A 191 -38.81 -5.00 3.40
CA GLU A 191 -39.59 -3.93 4.05
C GLU A 191 -39.89 -4.27 5.51
N GLU A 192 -40.33 -5.50 5.75
CA GLU A 192 -40.64 -6.04 7.08
C GLU A 192 -39.41 -6.04 8.00
N GLU A 193 -38.21 -6.34 7.47
CA GLU A 193 -36.97 -6.30 8.23
C GLU A 193 -36.60 -4.86 8.61
N SER A 194 -36.75 -3.91 7.68
CA SER A 194 -36.48 -2.50 7.95
C SER A 194 -37.44 -1.93 8.98
N GLU A 195 -38.72 -2.32 8.94
CA GLU A 195 -39.73 -1.93 9.92
C GLU A 195 -39.45 -2.52 11.30
N LYS A 196 -39.04 -3.79 11.38
CA LYS A 196 -38.62 -4.41 12.65
C LYS A 196 -37.41 -3.70 13.26
N VAL A 197 -36.40 -3.36 12.46
CA VAL A 197 -35.23 -2.62 12.96
C VAL A 197 -35.61 -1.22 13.40
N PHE A 198 -36.52 -0.55 12.67
CA PHE A 198 -37.03 0.76 13.02
C PHE A 198 -37.75 0.73 14.38
N LEU A 199 -38.75 -0.14 14.53
CA LEU A 199 -39.53 -0.30 15.76
C LEU A 199 -38.69 -0.74 16.96
N ALA A 200 -37.64 -1.52 16.73
CA ALA A 200 -36.72 -1.92 17.81
C ALA A 200 -35.85 -0.77 18.32
N CYS A 201 -35.67 0.28 17.52
CA CYS A 201 -34.78 1.40 17.84
C CYS A 201 -35.53 2.66 18.28
N ASP A 202 -36.73 2.88 17.73
CA ASP A 202 -37.69 3.93 18.10
C ASP A 202 -38.29 3.62 19.48
N GLY A 203 -37.58 4.04 20.53
CA GLY A 203 -37.93 3.75 21.92
C GLY A 203 -39.00 4.68 22.47
N ASP A 204 -39.17 5.87 21.88
CA ASP A 204 -40.20 6.82 22.26
C ASP A 204 -41.49 6.70 21.42
N SER A 205 -41.48 5.84 20.38
CA SER A 205 -42.59 5.63 19.45
C SER A 205 -43.02 6.93 18.74
N SER A 206 -42.07 7.84 18.51
CA SER A 206 -42.32 9.09 17.81
C SER A 206 -42.53 8.90 16.31
N GLY A 207 -42.22 7.71 15.78
CA GLY A 207 -42.22 7.43 14.35
C GLY A 207 -41.01 8.04 13.64
N LYS A 208 -39.98 8.47 14.40
CA LYS A 208 -38.72 9.01 13.89
C LYS A 208 -37.57 8.58 14.79
N ILE A 209 -36.42 8.30 14.20
CA ILE A 209 -35.22 7.95 14.96
C ILE A 209 -34.41 9.21 15.25
N ASP A 210 -34.24 9.54 16.52
CA ASP A 210 -33.45 10.69 16.95
C ASP A 210 -31.94 10.39 17.04
N ALA A 211 -31.14 11.39 17.42
CA ALA A 211 -29.70 11.26 17.51
C ALA A 211 -29.21 10.28 18.60
N GLU A 212 -30.01 10.04 19.65
CA GLU A 212 -29.71 9.13 20.75
C GLU A 212 -30.05 7.68 20.38
N GLU A 213 -31.11 7.49 19.59
CA GLU A 213 -31.58 6.20 19.09
C GLU A 213 -30.76 5.67 17.92
N VAL A 214 -30.11 6.55 17.14
CA VAL A 214 -29.18 6.17 16.07
C VAL A 214 -28.11 5.17 16.53
N GLU A 215 -27.61 5.30 17.76
CA GLU A 215 -26.60 4.37 18.27
C GLU A 215 -27.17 2.95 18.49
N LYS A 216 -28.46 2.83 18.80
CA LYS A 216 -29.16 1.54 18.90
C LYS A 216 -29.29 0.92 17.52
N VAL A 217 -29.67 1.69 16.50
CA VAL A 217 -29.73 1.24 15.09
C VAL A 217 -28.40 0.67 14.65
N ILE A 218 -27.30 1.39 14.92
CA ILE A 218 -25.95 0.94 14.56
C ILE A 218 -25.61 -0.37 15.26
N LYS A 219 -25.90 -0.50 16.56
CA LYS A 219 -25.66 -1.74 17.31
C LYS A 219 -26.48 -2.91 16.79
N VAL A 220 -27.76 -2.69 16.46
CA VAL A 220 -28.64 -3.72 15.88
C VAL A 220 -28.09 -4.18 14.54
N LEU A 221 -27.73 -3.25 13.65
CA LEU A 221 -27.14 -3.56 12.35
C LEU A 221 -25.80 -4.31 12.46
N ASP A 222 -24.95 -3.95 13.43
CA ASP A 222 -23.70 -4.68 13.71
C ASP A 222 -23.97 -6.08 14.27
N SER A 223 -24.98 -6.22 15.15
CA SER A 223 -25.35 -7.49 15.80
C SER A 223 -26.04 -8.49 14.87
N MET A 224 -26.78 -8.01 13.86
CA MET A 224 -27.40 -8.87 12.86
C MET A 224 -26.39 -9.56 11.95
N GLY A 225 -25.08 -9.38 12.19
CA GLY A 225 -24.04 -10.03 11.40
C GLY A 225 -24.19 -9.70 9.92
N MET A 226 -24.84 -8.57 9.59
CA MET A 226 -24.98 -8.04 8.24
C MET A 226 -23.63 -7.48 7.79
N VAL A 227 -22.63 -8.36 7.80
CA VAL A 227 -21.45 -8.34 6.95
C VAL A 227 -21.99 -8.29 5.53
N LYS A 228 -22.11 -7.06 5.00
CA LYS A 228 -22.35 -6.70 3.59
C LYS A 228 -22.42 -7.93 2.66
N ARG A 229 -23.58 -8.56 2.54
CA ARG A 229 -23.93 -9.31 1.31
C ARG A 229 -24.35 -8.27 0.28
N GLY A 230 -23.44 -7.42 -0.17
CA GLY A 230 -23.86 -6.29 -1.02
C GLY A 230 -22.77 -5.30 -1.34
N ALA A 231 -21.80 -5.74 -2.14
CA ALA A 231 -20.99 -4.91 -3.06
C ALA A 231 -19.89 -5.76 -3.71
N SER A 232 -19.52 -6.89 -3.09
CA SER A 232 -18.64 -7.88 -3.73
C SER A 232 -19.33 -8.63 -4.87
N GLY A 233 -20.67 -8.71 -4.89
CA GLY A 233 -21.39 -9.43 -5.95
C GLY A 233 -21.18 -8.83 -7.34
N LYS A 234 -21.41 -7.51 -7.51
CA LYS A 234 -21.27 -6.87 -8.83
C LYS A 234 -19.80 -6.74 -9.25
N GLY A 235 -18.92 -6.35 -8.33
CA GLY A 235 -17.47 -6.28 -8.56
C GLY A 235 -16.80 -7.64 -8.76
N GLN A 236 -17.20 -8.70 -8.03
CA GLN A 236 -16.73 -10.06 -8.30
C GLN A 236 -17.34 -10.64 -9.56
N LEU A 237 -18.59 -10.34 -9.91
CA LEU A 237 -19.14 -10.80 -11.19
C LEU A 237 -18.40 -10.15 -12.36
N GLU A 238 -18.11 -8.86 -12.25
CA GLU A 238 -17.33 -8.14 -13.26
C GLU A 238 -15.88 -8.63 -13.30
N MET A 239 -15.22 -8.78 -12.14
CA MET A 239 -13.86 -9.32 -12.06
C MET A 239 -13.79 -10.78 -12.51
N LYS A 240 -14.79 -11.61 -12.21
CA LYS A 240 -14.85 -13.02 -12.65
C LYS A 240 -15.08 -13.09 -14.17
N SER A 241 -15.93 -12.22 -14.72
CA SER A 241 -16.07 -12.10 -16.18
C SER A 241 -14.79 -11.63 -16.87
N GLN A 242 -14.03 -10.72 -16.25
CA GLN A 242 -12.72 -10.29 -16.76
C GLN A 242 -11.67 -11.41 -16.67
N ILE A 243 -11.67 -12.20 -15.59
CA ILE A 243 -10.80 -13.38 -15.45
C ILE A 243 -11.16 -14.43 -16.50
N ASP A 244 -12.44 -14.74 -16.69
CA ASP A 244 -12.90 -15.70 -17.71
C ASP A 244 -12.53 -15.22 -19.13
N ALA A 245 -12.63 -13.92 -19.40
CA ALA A 245 -12.21 -13.32 -20.67
C ALA A 245 -10.68 -13.40 -20.88
N LEU A 246 -9.89 -13.13 -19.84
CA LEU A 246 -8.43 -13.27 -19.88
C LEU A 246 -8.00 -14.72 -20.09
N GLN A 247 -8.65 -15.67 -19.41
CA GLN A 247 -8.35 -17.09 -19.53
C GLN A 247 -8.66 -17.59 -20.96
N SER A 248 -9.77 -17.13 -21.55
CA SER A 248 -10.08 -17.40 -22.95
C SER A 248 -9.03 -16.81 -23.91
N SER A 249 -8.53 -15.59 -23.66
CA SER A 249 -7.49 -14.97 -24.48
C SER A 249 -6.16 -15.73 -24.41
N VAL A 250 -5.79 -16.24 -23.23
CA VAL A 250 -4.58 -17.06 -23.03
C VAL A 250 -4.68 -18.38 -23.80
N GLU A 251 -5.84 -19.04 -23.77
CA GLU A 251 -6.07 -20.28 -24.53
C GLU A 251 -5.94 -20.07 -26.04
N GLN A 252 -6.50 -18.97 -26.57
CA GLN A 252 -6.36 -18.62 -27.98
C GLN A 252 -4.89 -18.39 -28.38
N MET A 253 -4.13 -17.71 -27.52
CA MET A 253 -2.72 -17.45 -27.77
C MET A 253 -1.89 -18.75 -27.78
N HIS A 254 -2.22 -19.70 -26.90
CA HIS A 254 -1.57 -21.01 -26.85
C HIS A 254 -1.80 -21.82 -28.14
N GLU A 255 -3.02 -21.78 -28.68
CA GLU A 255 -3.32 -22.44 -29.97
C GLU A 255 -2.58 -21.80 -31.16
N LEU A 256 -2.42 -20.46 -31.17
CA LEU A 256 -1.62 -19.80 -32.20
C LEU A 256 -0.15 -20.20 -32.15
N LEU A 257 0.44 -20.25 -30.95
CA LEU A 257 1.83 -20.70 -30.77
C LEU A 257 2.02 -22.15 -31.23
N LYS A 258 1.06 -23.03 -30.94
CA LYS A 258 1.09 -24.43 -31.39
C LYS A 258 1.04 -24.55 -32.91
N LYS A 259 0.21 -23.74 -33.58
CA LYS A 259 0.16 -23.68 -35.05
C LYS A 259 1.47 -23.19 -35.64
N LEU A 260 2.07 -22.13 -35.10
CA LEU A 260 3.36 -21.62 -35.56
C LEU A 260 4.48 -22.64 -35.40
N ALA A 261 4.54 -23.33 -34.26
CA ALA A 261 5.52 -24.38 -34.02
C ALA A 261 5.39 -25.54 -35.04
N SER A 262 4.16 -25.95 -35.35
CA SER A 262 3.91 -26.98 -36.37
C SER A 262 4.27 -26.53 -37.79
N ALA A 263 4.00 -25.26 -38.14
CA ALA A 263 4.36 -24.69 -39.43
C ALA A 263 5.88 -24.55 -39.60
N GLN A 264 6.59 -24.18 -38.52
CA GLN A 264 8.05 -24.11 -38.52
C GLN A 264 8.69 -25.50 -38.65
N ALA A 265 8.12 -26.51 -37.99
CA ALA A 265 8.54 -27.90 -38.17
C ALA A 265 8.29 -28.41 -39.61
N ALA A 266 7.20 -27.98 -40.25
CA ALA A 266 6.87 -28.36 -41.63
C ALA A 266 7.73 -27.65 -42.69
N ASN A 267 8.18 -26.42 -42.44
CA ASN A 267 8.99 -25.65 -43.40
C ASN A 267 10.47 -26.05 -43.43
N GLY A 268 10.90 -26.97 -42.56
CA GLY A 268 12.28 -27.45 -42.49
C GLY A 268 13.27 -26.35 -42.09
N PRO A 269 14.49 -26.71 -41.66
CA PRO A 269 15.55 -25.73 -41.47
C PRO A 269 15.82 -25.08 -42.83
N LEU A 270 15.66 -23.75 -42.90
CA LEU A 270 16.19 -22.95 -44.01
C LEU A 270 17.68 -23.29 -44.12
N SER A 271 18.04 -24.11 -45.11
CA SER A 271 19.43 -24.39 -45.45
C SER A 271 20.05 -23.06 -45.87
N ALA A 272 20.86 -22.50 -44.99
CA ALA A 272 21.76 -21.39 -45.29
C ALA A 272 22.83 -21.82 -46.29
#